data_AF-A0A1Q3JA51-F1
#
_entry.id   AF-A0A1Q3JA51-F1
#
_cell.length_a   1.000
_cell.length_b   1.000
_cell.length_c   1.000
_cell.angle_alpha   90.00
_cell.angle_beta   90.00
_cell.angle_gamma   90.00
#
_symmetry.space_group_name_H-M   'P 1'
#
loop_
_entity.id
_entity.type
_entity.pdbx_description
1 polymer ?
#
loop_
_entity_poly.entity_id
_entity_poly.type
_entity_poly.pdbx_seq_one_letter_code
_entity_poly.pdbx_strand_id
1 'polypeptide(L)'
;MMREANRMLAAAACSALALTAAHAQAPVGAPAAAPPGAGGFGGANTRLMILPDNRVTFSISAPQATAVSVSVQDEPEISRSVTFTKNDAGVWSGTTAAPLPVRLYRYNYRVDGAVVADQANVDYSLSNSGLQAMFEIKGADTAFMSFKAVPHGDVHEVFYRSAPLGGILRQLHVYTPPGYEKGGAIKYPVLYLLHGAGGDDDSWSTIGRANWILDNLIAEGKVKPMIVVSW
;
A
#
# COMPACT_ATOMS: atom_id res chain seq x y z
N MET A 1 -48.33 -39.99 11.88
CA MET A 1 -49.78 -40.22 11.81
C MET A 1 -50.42 -39.31 12.87
N MET A 2 -51.30 -38.39 12.44
CA MET A 2 -52.42 -37.68 13.15
C MET A 2 -52.39 -37.54 14.69
N ARG A 3 -52.92 -36.50 15.37
CA ARG A 3 -53.63 -35.24 15.11
C ARG A 3 -53.87 -34.62 16.51
N GLU A 4 -53.84 -33.29 16.59
CA GLU A 4 -54.76 -32.39 17.35
C GLU A 4 -55.15 -32.66 18.82
N ALA A 5 -55.03 -31.63 19.68
CA ALA A 5 -56.19 -30.89 20.25
C ALA A 5 -55.85 -30.11 21.56
N ASN A 6 -56.02 -28.78 21.47
CA ASN A 6 -56.60 -27.80 22.42
C ASN A 6 -56.82 -28.12 23.92
N ARG A 7 -56.48 -27.14 24.78
CA ARG A 7 -57.33 -26.49 25.83
C ARG A 7 -56.54 -25.36 26.54
N MET A 8 -56.99 -24.10 26.50
CA MET A 8 -57.72 -23.34 27.56
C MET A 8 -57.02 -23.36 28.94
N LEU A 9 -56.86 -22.29 29.74
CA LEU A 9 -57.37 -20.92 29.85
C LEU A 9 -56.53 -20.24 30.97
N ALA A 10 -56.25 -18.94 30.91
CA ALA A 10 -56.26 -18.02 32.08
C ALA A 10 -55.78 -16.63 31.68
N ALA A 11 -56.72 -15.69 31.64
CA ALA A 11 -56.47 -14.26 31.58
C ALA A 11 -56.30 -13.73 33.01
N ALA A 12 -55.26 -12.93 33.25
CA ALA A 12 -55.18 -12.00 34.37
C ALA A 12 -54.78 -10.63 33.80
N ALA A 13 -55.71 -9.68 33.86
CA ALA A 13 -55.53 -8.31 33.44
C ALA A 13 -54.83 -7.51 34.54
N CYS A 14 -53.85 -6.69 34.15
CA CYS A 14 -53.42 -5.53 34.93
C CYS A 14 -53.10 -4.39 33.95
N SER A 15 -53.95 -3.37 33.99
CA SER A 15 -53.90 -2.18 33.17
C SER A 15 -52.74 -1.27 33.59
N ALA A 16 -51.92 -0.85 32.64
CA ALA A 16 -51.06 0.31 32.77
C ALA A 16 -51.40 1.30 31.65
N LEU A 17 -51.69 2.54 32.03
CA LEU A 17 -52.00 3.65 31.13
C LEU A 17 -50.85 3.87 30.14
N ALA A 18 -51.14 3.77 28.84
CA ALA A 18 -50.25 4.27 27.80
C ALA A 18 -50.61 5.73 27.49
N LEU A 19 -49.75 6.67 27.89
CA LEU A 19 -49.76 8.02 27.33
C LEU A 19 -49.26 7.93 25.88
N THR A 20 -50.15 8.06 24.90
CA THR A 20 -49.74 8.25 23.50
C THR A 20 -49.40 9.72 23.28
N ALA A 21 -48.13 10.08 23.44
CA ALA A 21 -47.62 11.33 22.88
C ALA A 21 -47.46 11.15 21.37
N ALA A 22 -48.42 11.64 20.59
CA ALA A 22 -48.27 11.77 19.14
C ALA A 22 -47.17 12.79 18.85
N HIS A 23 -45.95 12.33 18.59
CA HIS A 23 -44.94 13.16 17.97
C HIS A 23 -45.33 13.33 16.49
N ALA A 24 -45.90 14.48 16.16
CA ALA A 24 -46.01 14.90 14.77
C ALA A 24 -44.58 15.06 14.22
N GLN A 25 -44.16 14.16 13.33
CA GLN A 25 -42.98 14.40 12.50
C GLN A 25 -43.26 15.62 11.63
N ALA A 26 -42.48 16.68 11.82
CA ALA A 26 -42.46 17.79 10.89
C ALA A 26 -42.17 17.24 9.48
N PRO A 27 -42.80 17.80 8.42
CA PRO A 27 -42.55 17.34 7.07
C PRO A 27 -41.06 17.48 6.79
N VAL A 28 -40.42 16.38 6.46
CA VAL A 28 -39.02 16.37 6.03
C VAL A 28 -39.00 17.20 4.74
N GLY A 29 -38.40 18.39 4.81
CA GLY A 29 -38.20 19.22 3.62
C GLY A 29 -37.52 18.38 2.54
N ALA A 30 -37.95 18.56 1.28
CA ALA A 30 -37.32 17.90 0.15
C ALA A 30 -35.79 18.09 0.24
N PRO A 31 -34.99 17.04 -0.01
CA PRO A 31 -33.55 17.13 0.13
C PRO A 31 -33.04 18.28 -0.74
N ALA A 32 -32.23 19.15 -0.14
CA ALA A 32 -31.57 20.22 -0.87
C ALA A 32 -30.81 19.61 -2.05
N ALA A 33 -30.95 20.21 -3.23
CA ALA A 33 -30.20 19.78 -4.40
C ALA A 33 -28.71 19.75 -4.05
N ALA A 34 -28.07 18.59 -4.28
CA ALA A 34 -26.65 18.42 -4.03
C ALA A 34 -25.86 19.52 -4.77
N PRO A 35 -24.81 20.09 -4.17
CA PRO A 35 -23.96 21.03 -4.87
C PRO A 35 -23.42 20.37 -6.15
N PRO A 36 -23.31 21.12 -7.26
CA PRO A 36 -22.73 20.59 -8.49
C PRO A 36 -21.28 20.20 -8.17
N GLY A 37 -21.01 18.89 -8.08
CA GLY A 37 -19.73 18.38 -7.60
C GLY A 37 -19.79 17.09 -6.79
N ALA A 38 -20.97 16.51 -6.52
CA ALA A 38 -21.07 15.12 -6.09
C ALA A 38 -20.74 14.16 -7.26
N GLY A 39 -19.50 14.24 -7.77
CA GLY A 39 -18.93 13.30 -8.71
C GLY A 39 -18.76 11.95 -8.00
N GLY A 40 -19.10 10.87 -8.71
CA GLY A 40 -19.10 9.50 -8.21
C GLY A 40 -17.76 9.04 -7.64
N PHE A 41 -17.73 7.82 -7.09
CA PHE A 41 -16.54 7.13 -6.58
C PHE A 41 -15.28 7.59 -7.34
N GLY A 42 -14.50 8.46 -6.71
CA GLY A 42 -13.49 9.27 -7.39
C GLY A 42 -12.53 8.40 -8.16
N GLY A 43 -12.43 8.63 -9.48
CA GLY A 43 -11.34 8.06 -10.26
C GLY A 43 -10.00 8.45 -9.64
N ALA A 44 -8.98 7.60 -9.79
CA ALA A 44 -7.69 7.83 -9.18
C ALA A 44 -7.15 9.22 -9.59
N ASN A 45 -6.83 10.04 -8.59
CA ASN A 45 -6.41 11.43 -8.82
C ASN A 45 -4.97 11.53 -9.32
N THR A 46 -4.24 10.42 -9.40
CA THR A 46 -2.83 10.37 -9.80
C THR A 46 -2.61 9.36 -10.92
N ARG A 47 -1.53 9.54 -11.68
CA ARG A 47 -1.11 8.60 -12.72
C ARG A 47 0.41 8.68 -12.91
N LEU A 48 1.04 7.51 -13.04
CA LEU A 48 2.42 7.36 -13.49
C LEU A 48 2.44 6.63 -14.82
N MET A 49 3.24 7.12 -15.77
CA MET A 49 3.41 6.49 -17.07
C MET A 49 4.89 6.44 -17.44
N ILE A 50 5.41 5.23 -17.65
CA ILE A 50 6.74 5.00 -18.20
C ILE A 50 6.61 4.99 -19.73
N LEU A 51 7.32 5.90 -20.39
CA LEU A 51 7.34 6.04 -21.84
C LEU A 51 8.26 4.98 -22.47
N PRO A 52 8.11 4.69 -23.78
CA PRO A 52 8.95 3.71 -24.47
C PRO A 52 10.46 3.98 -24.44
N ASP A 53 10.85 5.24 -24.21
CA ASP A 53 12.24 5.68 -24.08
C ASP A 53 12.70 5.81 -22.63
N ASN A 54 11.99 5.19 -21.68
CA ASN A 54 12.25 5.24 -20.22
C ASN A 54 12.15 6.62 -19.58
N ARG A 55 11.61 7.64 -20.27
CA ARG A 55 11.13 8.84 -19.57
C ARG A 55 9.88 8.51 -18.76
N VAL A 56 9.66 9.25 -17.67
CA VAL A 56 8.50 9.03 -16.80
C VAL A 56 7.66 10.29 -16.74
N THR A 57 6.37 10.13 -17.03
CA THR A 57 5.35 11.17 -16.84
C THR A 57 4.62 10.93 -15.53
N PHE A 58 4.61 11.95 -14.67
CA PHE A 58 3.88 11.99 -13.42
C PHE A 58 2.68 12.92 -13.57
N SER A 59 1.53 12.56 -13.02
CA SER A 59 0.33 13.40 -13.08
C SER A 59 -0.49 13.33 -11.80
N ILE A 60 -1.07 14.46 -11.40
CA ILE A 60 -1.97 14.57 -10.25
C ILE A 60 -3.07 15.62 -10.49
N SER A 61 -4.32 15.27 -10.20
CA SER A 61 -5.46 16.18 -10.17
C SER A 61 -5.41 17.00 -8.87
N ALA A 62 -5.13 18.29 -9.00
CA ALA A 62 -5.07 19.22 -7.88
C ALA A 62 -5.56 20.60 -8.36
N PRO A 63 -6.88 20.76 -8.60
CA PRO A 63 -7.44 21.93 -9.27
C PRO A 63 -7.31 23.22 -8.46
N GLN A 64 -7.14 23.14 -7.15
CA GLN A 64 -6.90 24.31 -6.29
C GLN A 64 -5.42 24.55 -5.97
N ALA A 65 -4.54 23.61 -6.35
CA ALA A 65 -3.12 23.78 -6.06
C ALA A 65 -2.50 24.89 -6.91
N THR A 66 -1.50 25.54 -6.34
CA THR A 66 -0.73 26.62 -6.97
C THR A 66 0.65 26.15 -7.45
N ALA A 67 1.21 25.13 -6.80
CA ALA A 67 2.46 24.50 -7.17
C ALA A 67 2.40 22.98 -6.95
N VAL A 68 2.91 22.25 -7.94
CA VAL A 68 3.12 20.80 -7.85
C VAL A 68 4.54 20.47 -8.30
N SER A 69 5.23 19.61 -7.54
CA SER A 69 6.46 18.97 -7.98
C SER A 69 6.48 17.49 -7.56
N VAL A 70 7.47 16.75 -8.04
CA VAL A 70 7.74 15.37 -7.63
C VAL A 70 9.08 15.32 -6.91
N SER A 71 9.14 14.51 -5.85
CA SER A 71 10.37 14.16 -5.14
C SER A 71 10.64 12.69 -5.40
N VAL A 72 11.61 12.39 -6.27
CA VAL A 72 12.16 11.05 -6.45
C VAL A 72 13.26 10.87 -5.41
N GLN A 73 13.08 9.89 -4.50
CA GLN A 73 13.96 9.73 -3.34
C GLN A 73 15.39 9.40 -3.79
N ASP A 74 16.36 10.02 -3.11
CA ASP A 74 17.80 9.90 -3.39
C ASP A 74 18.20 10.39 -4.80
N GLU A 75 17.27 11.03 -5.51
CA GLU A 75 17.42 11.46 -6.91
C GLU A 75 17.03 12.94 -7.10
N PRO A 76 17.79 13.88 -6.50
CA PRO A 76 17.47 15.31 -6.58
C PRO A 76 17.51 15.84 -8.01
N GLU A 77 18.41 15.35 -8.86
CA GLU A 77 18.50 15.81 -10.24
C GLU A 77 17.32 15.34 -11.10
N ILE A 78 16.83 14.11 -10.89
CA ILE A 78 15.61 13.63 -11.54
C ILE A 78 14.43 14.49 -11.09
N SER A 79 14.31 14.73 -9.78
CA SER A 79 13.23 15.54 -9.19
C SER A 79 13.17 16.95 -9.81
N ARG A 80 14.32 17.61 -9.94
CA ARG A 80 14.42 18.96 -10.54
C ARG A 80 14.19 18.97 -12.05
N SER A 81 14.39 17.84 -12.73
CA SER A 81 14.18 17.73 -14.18
C SER A 81 12.71 17.78 -14.59
N VAL A 82 11.78 17.53 -13.66
CA VAL A 82 10.35 17.45 -13.94
C VAL A 82 9.69 18.81 -13.70
N THR A 83 9.35 19.50 -14.80
CA THR A 83 8.52 20.72 -14.73
C THR A 83 7.06 20.36 -14.91
N PHE A 84 6.22 20.66 -13.91
CA PHE A 84 4.78 20.43 -13.99
C PHE A 84 4.04 21.62 -14.59
N THR A 85 3.06 21.31 -15.44
CA THR A 85 2.09 22.27 -15.97
C THR A 85 0.68 21.83 -15.64
N LYS A 86 -0.19 22.78 -15.29
CA LYS A 86 -1.61 22.55 -15.01
C LYS A 86 -2.45 22.79 -16.27
N ASN A 87 -3.33 21.86 -16.61
CA ASN A 87 -4.31 22.05 -17.68
C ASN A 87 -5.64 22.66 -17.15
N ASP A 88 -6.57 22.96 -18.06
CA ASP A 88 -7.87 23.58 -17.74
C ASP A 88 -8.77 22.70 -16.84
N ALA A 89 -8.53 21.38 -16.83
CA ALA A 89 -9.22 20.44 -15.95
C ALA A 89 -8.60 20.38 -14.53
N GLY A 90 -7.55 21.15 -14.26
CA GLY A 90 -6.87 21.19 -12.96
C GLY A 90 -5.90 20.03 -12.72
N VAL A 91 -5.51 19.30 -13.77
CA VAL A 91 -4.53 18.23 -13.71
C VAL A 91 -3.14 18.79 -13.95
N TRP A 92 -2.24 18.54 -13.02
CA TRP A 92 -0.82 18.83 -13.12
C TRP A 92 -0.11 17.63 -13.74
N SER A 93 0.74 17.87 -14.75
CA SER A 93 1.56 16.82 -15.34
C SER A 93 2.97 17.32 -15.67
N GLY A 94 3.96 16.46 -15.48
CA GLY A 94 5.36 16.72 -15.82
C GLY A 94 6.06 15.44 -16.25
N THR A 95 7.03 15.55 -17.16
CA THR A 95 7.83 14.42 -17.65
C THR A 95 9.30 14.65 -17.36
N THR A 96 10.04 13.60 -17.01
CA THR A 96 11.50 13.70 -16.82
C THR A 96 12.17 14.24 -18.09
N ALA A 97 13.18 15.10 -17.92
CA ALA A 97 13.86 15.74 -19.05
C ALA A 97 14.66 14.74 -19.91
N ALA A 98 15.09 13.63 -19.31
CA ALA A 98 15.86 12.57 -19.97
C ALA A 98 15.34 11.18 -19.57
N PRO A 99 15.64 10.14 -20.38
CA PRO A 99 15.45 8.73 -20.00
C PRO A 99 16.05 8.41 -18.64
N LEU A 100 15.32 7.65 -17.83
CA LEU A 100 15.81 7.20 -16.54
C LEU A 100 16.62 5.90 -16.66
N PRO A 101 17.69 5.73 -15.86
CA PRO A 101 18.38 4.46 -15.73
C PRO A 101 17.46 3.29 -15.34
N VAL A 102 17.85 2.09 -15.75
CA VAL A 102 17.19 0.82 -15.38
C VAL A 102 17.43 0.54 -13.89
N ARG A 103 16.39 0.70 -13.06
CA ARG A 103 16.37 0.41 -11.61
C ARG A 103 14.98 0.68 -11.00
N LEU A 104 14.85 0.38 -9.72
CA LEU A 104 13.68 0.68 -8.91
C LEU A 104 13.83 2.06 -8.25
N TYR A 105 12.74 2.81 -8.19
CA TYR A 105 12.67 4.18 -7.69
C TYR A 105 11.55 4.32 -6.67
N ARG A 106 11.73 5.28 -5.75
CA ARG A 106 10.68 5.75 -4.83
C ARG A 106 10.35 7.20 -5.11
N TYR A 107 9.10 7.59 -4.97
CA TYR A 107 8.68 8.98 -5.15
C TYR A 107 7.46 9.37 -4.32
N ASN A 108 7.30 10.67 -4.14
CA ASN A 108 6.10 11.32 -3.63
C ASN A 108 5.87 12.65 -4.38
N TYR A 109 4.63 13.13 -4.43
CA TYR A 109 4.34 14.49 -4.88
C TYR A 109 4.58 15.50 -3.76
N ARG A 110 4.81 16.74 -4.16
CA ARG A 110 4.73 17.93 -3.32
C ARG A 110 3.64 18.84 -3.88
N VAL A 111 2.55 19.02 -3.14
CA VAL A 111 1.42 19.88 -3.54
C VAL A 111 1.34 21.04 -2.55
N ASP A 112 1.64 22.25 -3.01
CA ASP A 112 1.75 23.45 -2.16
C ASP A 112 2.58 23.22 -0.87
N GLY A 113 3.66 22.44 -0.99
CA GLY A 113 4.57 22.10 0.11
C GLY A 113 4.22 20.80 0.88
N ALA A 114 2.98 20.31 0.80
CA ALA A 114 2.57 19.07 1.44
C ALA A 114 3.15 17.84 0.72
N VAL A 115 3.63 16.85 1.48
CA VAL A 115 3.97 15.53 0.93
C VAL A 115 2.69 14.78 0.62
N VAL A 116 2.53 14.32 -0.62
CA VAL A 116 1.34 13.58 -1.05
C VAL A 116 1.79 12.29 -1.74
N ALA A 117 1.35 11.15 -1.20
CA ALA A 117 1.58 9.85 -1.83
C ALA A 117 0.77 9.71 -3.12
N ASP A 118 1.24 8.87 -4.04
CA ASP A 118 0.49 8.53 -5.24
C ASP A 118 -0.67 7.59 -4.87
N GLN A 119 -1.90 8.13 -4.88
CA GLN A 119 -3.10 7.42 -4.43
C GLN A 119 -3.52 6.27 -5.36
N ALA A 120 -3.05 6.28 -6.60
CA ALA A 120 -3.34 5.27 -7.61
C ALA A 120 -2.33 4.13 -7.59
N ASN A 121 -1.16 4.34 -6.97
CA ASN A 121 -0.05 3.40 -7.02
C ASN A 121 -0.14 2.42 -5.84
N VAL A 122 -0.29 1.15 -6.17
CA VAL A 122 -0.36 0.05 -5.20
C VAL A 122 1.02 -0.51 -4.83
N ASP A 123 2.06 -0.15 -5.60
CA ASP A 123 3.44 -0.46 -5.25
C ASP A 123 3.99 0.66 -4.37
N TYR A 124 4.23 0.35 -3.10
CA TYR A 124 4.82 1.28 -2.14
C TYR A 124 5.85 0.60 -1.24
N SER A 125 6.73 1.39 -0.66
CA SER A 125 7.58 1.00 0.46
C SER A 125 7.36 2.00 1.59
N LEU A 126 7.50 1.53 2.83
CA LEU A 126 7.59 2.44 3.95
C LEU A 126 9.03 2.98 4.10
N SER A 127 9.14 4.02 4.92
CA SER A 127 10.38 4.68 5.29
C SER A 127 10.13 5.48 6.56
N ASN A 128 11.20 5.96 7.20
CA ASN A 128 11.07 6.84 8.36
C ASN A 128 10.35 8.18 8.07
N SER A 129 10.19 8.55 6.79
CA SER A 129 9.48 9.74 6.33
C SER A 129 8.07 9.45 5.83
N GLY A 130 7.59 8.21 5.99
CA GLY A 130 6.26 7.75 5.64
C GLY A 130 6.23 6.90 4.38
N LEU A 131 5.04 6.75 3.83
CA LEU A 131 4.78 5.96 2.63
C LEU A 131 5.40 6.62 1.39
N GLN A 132 6.03 5.80 0.55
CA GLN A 132 6.57 6.24 -0.73
C GLN A 132 6.10 5.30 -1.85
N ALA A 133 5.53 5.88 -2.90
CA ALA A 133 5.14 5.13 -4.08
C ALA A 133 6.40 4.66 -4.83
N MET A 134 6.33 3.50 -5.48
CA MET A 134 7.45 2.92 -6.22
C MET A 134 7.16 2.84 -7.72
N PHE A 135 8.20 2.88 -8.53
CA PHE A 135 8.12 2.47 -9.94
C PHE A 135 9.45 1.86 -10.38
N GLU A 136 9.40 1.00 -11.39
CA GLU A 136 10.59 0.33 -11.93
C GLU A 136 10.79 0.67 -13.39
N ILE A 137 11.98 1.17 -13.74
CA ILE A 137 12.45 1.13 -15.13
C ILE A 137 13.06 -0.25 -15.36
N LYS A 138 12.32 -1.12 -16.04
CA LYS A 138 12.72 -2.51 -16.28
C LYS A 138 13.82 -2.61 -17.34
N GLY A 139 14.70 -3.59 -17.16
CA GLY A 139 15.73 -3.92 -18.14
C GLY A 139 16.55 -5.14 -17.71
N ALA A 140 17.59 -5.48 -18.47
CA ALA A 140 18.45 -6.63 -18.16
C ALA A 140 19.03 -6.55 -16.74
N ASP A 141 19.40 -5.34 -16.30
CA ASP A 141 20.02 -5.10 -15.00
C ASP A 141 19.04 -5.24 -13.82
N THR A 142 17.71 -5.24 -14.04
CA THR A 142 16.72 -5.53 -12.98
C THR A 142 16.15 -6.95 -13.06
N ALA A 143 16.53 -7.75 -14.05
CA ALA A 143 15.96 -9.07 -14.28
C ALA A 143 16.22 -10.06 -13.12
N PHE A 144 17.28 -9.84 -12.33
CA PHE A 144 17.61 -10.69 -11.18
C PHE A 144 16.64 -10.52 -10.00
N MET A 145 15.97 -9.38 -9.90
CA MET A 145 15.01 -9.04 -8.83
C MET A 145 13.55 -9.05 -9.30
N SER A 146 13.31 -9.48 -10.54
CA SER A 146 11.97 -9.63 -11.11
C SER A 146 11.31 -10.94 -10.67
N PHE A 147 9.98 -10.95 -10.66
CA PHE A 147 9.20 -12.18 -10.58
C PHE A 147 9.55 -13.12 -11.75
N LYS A 148 9.83 -14.38 -11.45
CA LYS A 148 10.06 -15.45 -12.43
C LYS A 148 9.21 -16.67 -12.05
N ALA A 149 8.92 -17.55 -13.01
CA ALA A 149 8.21 -18.80 -12.76
C ALA A 149 9.11 -19.84 -12.06
N VAL A 150 9.43 -19.59 -10.79
CA VAL A 150 10.24 -20.45 -9.91
C VAL A 150 9.46 -20.73 -8.62
N PRO A 151 9.83 -21.73 -7.80
CA PRO A 151 9.27 -21.88 -6.46
C PRO A 151 9.52 -20.61 -5.64
N HIS A 152 8.49 -20.13 -4.95
CA HIS A 152 8.55 -18.92 -4.13
C HIS A 152 8.51 -19.24 -2.65
N GLY A 153 9.29 -18.49 -1.87
CA GLY A 153 9.20 -18.43 -0.43
C GLY A 153 8.09 -17.50 0.05
N ASP A 154 7.90 -17.46 1.37
CA ASP A 154 6.91 -16.60 2.02
C ASP A 154 7.61 -15.49 2.82
N VAL A 155 7.05 -14.28 2.81
CA VAL A 155 7.46 -13.17 3.67
C VAL A 155 6.40 -12.99 4.76
N HIS A 156 6.81 -13.13 6.01
CA HIS A 156 5.95 -13.05 7.18
C HIS A 156 6.19 -11.75 7.94
N GLU A 157 5.12 -11.05 8.30
CA GLU A 157 5.17 -9.98 9.30
C GLU A 157 5.07 -10.59 10.70
N VAL A 158 6.09 -10.36 11.53
CA VAL A 158 6.19 -10.96 12.87
C VAL A 158 6.33 -9.88 13.93
N PHE A 159 5.42 -9.90 14.90
CA PHE A 159 5.45 -8.99 16.04
C PHE A 159 6.12 -9.64 17.26
N TYR A 160 7.00 -8.92 17.94
CA TYR A 160 7.66 -9.39 19.15
C TYR A 160 7.80 -8.28 20.20
N ARG A 161 7.88 -8.67 21.48
CA ARG A 161 8.16 -7.74 22.59
C ARG A 161 9.67 -7.66 22.82
N SER A 162 10.23 -6.45 22.72
CA SER A 162 11.67 -6.25 22.91
C SER A 162 12.01 -6.00 24.37
N ALA A 163 12.52 -7.02 25.06
CA ALA A 163 12.95 -6.89 26.46
C ALA A 163 14.02 -5.80 26.68
N PRO A 164 15.07 -5.67 25.84
CA PRO A 164 16.05 -4.58 25.97
C PRO A 164 15.46 -3.17 25.83
N LEU A 165 14.30 -3.03 25.17
CA LEU A 165 13.61 -1.76 24.98
C LEU A 165 12.39 -1.63 25.89
N GLY A 166 12.40 -2.27 27.07
CA GLY A 166 11.35 -2.14 28.07
C GLY A 166 10.04 -2.84 27.69
N GLY A 167 10.08 -3.84 26.81
CA GLY A 167 8.92 -4.65 26.44
C GLY A 167 8.01 -4.04 25.37
N ILE A 168 8.44 -2.97 24.69
CA ILE A 168 7.70 -2.38 23.57
C ILE A 168 7.51 -3.41 22.45
N LEU A 169 6.36 -3.35 21.79
CA LEU A 169 6.07 -4.17 20.62
C LEU A 169 6.88 -3.66 19.43
N ARG A 170 7.51 -4.58 18.71
CA ARG A 170 8.25 -4.32 17.47
C ARG A 170 7.79 -5.28 16.39
N GLN A 171 8.04 -4.91 15.14
CA GLN A 171 7.75 -5.69 13.95
C GLN A 171 9.06 -6.12 13.27
N LEU A 172 9.00 -7.25 12.58
CA LEU A 172 10.05 -7.81 11.73
C LEU A 172 9.40 -8.33 10.44
N HIS A 173 10.16 -8.33 9.36
CA HIS A 173 9.83 -9.13 8.17
C HIS A 173 10.74 -10.36 8.10
N VAL A 174 10.14 -11.53 7.92
CA VAL A 174 10.86 -12.81 7.87
C VAL A 174 10.57 -13.52 6.55
N TYR A 175 11.58 -13.63 5.69
CA TYR A 175 11.51 -14.49 4.51
C TYR A 175 11.85 -15.94 4.90
N THR A 176 11.02 -16.87 4.43
CA THR A 176 11.24 -18.32 4.53
C THR A 176 11.37 -18.91 3.13
N PRO A 177 12.34 -19.81 2.88
CA PRO A 177 12.62 -20.27 1.52
C PRO A 177 11.53 -21.23 1.00
N PRO A 178 11.43 -21.42 -0.33
CA PRO A 178 10.46 -22.34 -0.91
C PRO A 178 10.51 -23.73 -0.26
N GLY A 179 9.35 -24.22 0.17
CA GLY A 179 9.21 -25.53 0.82
C GLY A 179 9.41 -25.53 2.34
N TYR A 180 9.68 -24.39 2.97
CA TYR A 180 9.76 -24.25 4.43
C TYR A 180 8.49 -24.78 5.13
N GLU A 181 7.30 -24.39 4.62
CA GLU A 181 6.01 -24.73 5.22
C GLU A 181 5.59 -26.20 5.07
N LYS A 182 6.33 -27.01 4.28
CA LYS A 182 6.09 -28.45 4.20
C LYS A 182 6.48 -29.19 5.48
N GLY A 183 7.17 -28.50 6.40
CA GLY A 183 7.61 -29.04 7.68
C GLY A 183 8.75 -30.05 7.53
N GLY A 184 9.13 -30.65 8.68
CA GLY A 184 10.20 -31.64 8.78
C GLY A 184 11.38 -31.17 9.62
N ALA A 185 12.47 -31.95 9.62
CA ALA A 185 13.65 -31.70 10.44
C ALA A 185 14.73 -30.83 9.76
N ILE A 186 14.40 -30.20 8.63
CA ILE A 186 15.35 -29.36 7.88
C ILE A 186 15.63 -28.09 8.69
N LYS A 187 16.92 -27.83 8.94
CA LYS A 187 17.39 -26.58 9.56
C LYS A 187 17.94 -25.67 8.47
N TYR A 188 17.55 -24.40 8.52
CA TYR A 188 18.01 -23.39 7.58
C TYR A 188 19.00 -22.45 8.28
N PRO A 189 20.07 -22.00 7.60
CA PRO A 189 20.85 -20.87 8.08
C PRO A 189 19.97 -19.61 8.10
N VAL A 190 20.32 -18.66 8.97
CA VAL A 190 19.62 -17.39 9.11
C VAL A 190 20.54 -16.24 8.74
N LEU A 191 20.09 -15.38 7.83
CA LEU A 191 20.73 -14.10 7.51
C LEU A 191 19.91 -12.98 8.15
N TYR A 192 20.55 -12.18 9.00
CA TYR A 192 19.98 -10.94 9.50
C TYR A 192 20.38 -9.79 8.58
N LEU A 193 19.40 -9.15 7.94
CA LEU A 193 19.61 -8.18 6.88
C LEU A 193 19.01 -6.82 7.27
N LEU A 194 19.88 -5.89 7.66
CA LEU A 194 19.53 -4.58 8.22
C LEU A 194 19.37 -3.54 7.13
N HIS A 195 18.39 -2.64 7.28
CA HIS A 195 18.25 -1.48 6.40
C HIS A 195 19.26 -0.37 6.74
N GLY A 196 19.42 0.58 5.81
CA GLY A 196 20.20 1.81 6.02
C GLY A 196 19.40 2.91 6.73
N ALA A 197 20.03 4.06 6.93
CA ALA A 197 19.34 5.23 7.46
C ALA A 197 18.13 5.60 6.58
N GLY A 198 16.97 5.82 7.20
CA GLY A 198 15.74 6.17 6.49
C GLY A 198 14.85 4.98 6.10
N GLY A 199 15.36 3.75 6.20
CA GLY A 199 14.56 2.53 6.03
C GLY A 199 13.83 2.12 7.31
N ASP A 200 13.14 0.99 7.18
CA ASP A 200 12.39 0.27 8.21
C ASP A 200 12.38 -1.24 7.92
N ASP A 201 11.63 -2.01 8.70
CA ASP A 201 11.64 -3.47 8.65
C ASP A 201 11.12 -4.06 7.33
N ASP A 202 10.29 -3.32 6.57
CA ASP A 202 9.75 -3.76 5.28
C ASP A 202 10.75 -3.59 4.12
N SER A 203 11.74 -2.70 4.29
CA SER A 203 12.53 -2.12 3.20
C SER A 203 13.21 -3.16 2.31
N TRP A 204 13.71 -4.27 2.88
CA TRP A 204 14.36 -5.33 2.10
C TRP A 204 13.38 -6.19 1.32
N SER A 205 12.16 -6.35 1.80
CA SER A 205 11.09 -7.09 1.10
C SER A 205 10.36 -6.23 0.05
N THR A 206 10.35 -4.90 0.23
CA THR A 206 9.72 -3.94 -0.67
C THR A 206 10.72 -3.41 -1.71
N ILE A 207 11.39 -2.28 -1.44
CA ILE A 207 12.34 -1.62 -2.34
C ILE A 207 13.59 -2.48 -2.60
N GLY A 208 13.98 -3.33 -1.65
CA GLY A 208 15.12 -4.24 -1.79
C GLY A 208 14.83 -5.50 -2.61
N ARG A 209 13.55 -5.86 -2.81
CA ARG A 209 13.10 -7.06 -3.55
C ARG A 209 13.81 -8.37 -3.14
N ALA A 210 14.23 -8.47 -1.87
CA ALA A 210 15.07 -9.56 -1.39
C ALA A 210 14.41 -10.94 -1.58
N ASN A 211 13.09 -11.04 -1.41
CA ASN A 211 12.35 -12.28 -1.64
C ASN A 211 12.50 -12.79 -3.08
N TRP A 212 12.29 -11.93 -4.09
CA TRP A 212 12.45 -12.34 -5.50
C TRP A 212 13.90 -12.69 -5.84
N ILE A 213 14.86 -11.92 -5.32
CA ILE A 213 16.28 -12.19 -5.51
C ILE A 213 16.63 -13.56 -4.95
N LEU A 214 16.19 -13.86 -3.72
CA LEU A 214 16.48 -15.13 -3.05
C LEU A 214 15.79 -16.30 -3.74
N ASP A 215 14.51 -16.17 -4.12
CA ASP A 215 13.80 -17.20 -4.89
C ASP A 215 14.56 -17.56 -6.17
N ASN A 216 14.95 -16.54 -6.93
CA ASN A 216 15.69 -16.71 -8.18
C ASN A 216 17.05 -17.38 -7.94
N LEU A 217 17.82 -16.91 -6.95
CA LEU A 217 19.15 -17.48 -6.65
C LEU A 217 19.07 -18.90 -6.08
N ILE A 218 18.04 -19.23 -5.30
CA ILE A 218 17.79 -20.58 -4.76
C ILE A 218 17.41 -21.53 -5.90
N ALA A 219 16.50 -21.11 -6.78
CA ALA A 219 16.09 -21.92 -7.93
C ALA A 219 17.24 -22.17 -8.91
N GLU A 220 18.15 -21.21 -9.06
CA GLU A 220 19.38 -21.33 -9.86
C GLU A 220 20.50 -22.10 -9.12
N GLY A 221 20.30 -22.51 -7.87
CA GLY A 221 21.30 -23.23 -7.07
C GLY A 221 22.53 -22.39 -6.68
N LYS A 222 22.45 -21.07 -6.80
CA LYS A 222 23.55 -20.14 -6.51
C LYS A 222 23.69 -19.82 -5.02
N VAL A 223 22.62 -19.97 -4.26
CA VAL A 223 22.63 -19.84 -2.79
C VAL A 223 21.90 -21.01 -2.14
N LYS A 224 22.27 -21.33 -0.89
CA LYS A 224 21.53 -22.32 -0.10
C LYS A 224 20.18 -21.73 0.32
N PRO A 225 19.09 -22.52 0.39
CA PRO A 225 17.87 -22.12 1.07
C PRO A 225 18.19 -21.59 2.48
N MET A 226 17.67 -20.41 2.82
CA MET A 226 17.95 -19.72 4.08
C MET A 226 16.74 -18.91 4.52
N ILE A 227 16.64 -18.67 5.83
CA ILE A 227 15.70 -17.70 6.41
C ILE A 227 16.39 -16.33 6.37
N VAL A 228 15.66 -15.28 6.02
CA VAL A 228 16.15 -13.90 6.12
C VAL A 228 15.27 -13.12 7.06
N VAL A 229 15.87 -12.43 8.03
CA VAL A 229 15.17 -11.61 9.02
C VAL A 229 15.58 -10.16 8.82
N SER A 230 14.60 -9.29 8.60
CA SER A 230 14.77 -7.85 8.44
C SER A 230 14.02 -7.11 9.54
N TRP A 231 14.65 -6.05 10.06
CA TRP A 231 14.17 -5.22 11.17
C TRP A 231 14.57 -3.77 10.95
#